data_AF-A0A6M8HTU4-F1
#
_entry.id   AF-A0A6M8HTU4-F1
#
_cell.length_a   1.000
_cell.length_b   1.000
_cell.length_c   1.000
_cell.angle_alpha   90.00
_cell.angle_beta   90.00
_cell.angle_gamma   90.00
#
_symmetry.space_group_name_H-M   'P 1'
#
loop_
_entity.id
_entity.type
_entity.pdbx_description
1 polymer ?
#
loop_
_entity_poly.entity_id
_entity_poly.type
_entity_poly.pdbx_seq_one_letter_code
_entity_poly.pdbx_strand_id
1 'polypeptide(L)'
;MKNVRTAAREKAMSEVAQKIQDVLGDEAFTGDAHAFLVAIYKDPTRDMELRIDAAKAAVRFEKPALASSTVEVRDPLANMTDDQLLVLQRIAAAATGEDLPRGSK
;
A
#
# COMPACT_ATOMS: atom_id res chain seq x y z
N MET A 1 15.32 -23.25 -7.16
CA MET A 1 16.11 -23.16 -5.91
C MET A 1 15.50 -22.05 -5.07
N LYS A 2 15.03 -22.31 -3.84
CA LYS A 2 14.33 -21.31 -3.02
C LYS A 2 15.34 -20.29 -2.46
N ASN A 3 14.95 -19.02 -2.33
CA ASN A 3 15.82 -17.99 -1.77
C ASN A 3 16.20 -18.34 -0.33
N VAL A 4 17.50 -18.30 0.00
CA VAL A 4 18.05 -18.69 1.31
C VAL A 4 17.37 -17.94 2.46
N ARG A 5 17.08 -16.64 2.27
CA ARG A 5 16.41 -15.81 3.29
C ARG A 5 14.95 -16.22 3.50
N THR A 6 14.26 -16.56 2.41
CA THR A 6 12.89 -17.08 2.47
C THR A 6 12.84 -18.42 3.19
N ALA A 7 13.75 -19.34 2.87
CA ALA A 7 13.84 -20.64 3.52
C ALA A 7 14.13 -20.52 5.03
N ALA A 8 15.06 -19.64 5.42
CA ALA A 8 15.37 -19.40 6.83
C ALA A 8 14.17 -18.84 7.61
N ARG A 9 13.43 -17.91 7.01
CA ARG A 9 12.22 -17.33 7.63
C ARG A 9 11.12 -18.36 7.84
N GLU A 10 10.84 -19.18 6.83
CA GLU A 10 9.83 -20.24 6.93
C GLU A 10 10.19 -21.27 7.99
N LYS A 11 11.48 -21.67 8.05
CA LYS A 11 11.97 -22.59 9.07
C LYS A 11 11.76 -22.02 10.47
N ALA A 12 12.15 -20.76 10.69
CA ALA A 12 11.97 -20.09 11.99
C ALA A 12 10.48 -20.00 12.38
N MET A 13 9.59 -19.68 11.44
CA MET A 13 8.15 -19.66 11.70
C MET A 13 7.61 -21.06 12.03
N SER A 14 8.06 -22.10 11.33
CA SER A 14 7.67 -23.48 11.61
C SER A 14 8.15 -23.94 12.99
N GLU A 15 9.37 -23.59 13.40
CA GLU A 15 9.92 -23.94 14.71
C GLU A 15 9.16 -23.25 15.86
N VAL A 16 8.71 -22.01 15.66
CA VAL A 16 7.86 -21.30 16.64
C VAL A 16 6.48 -21.93 16.72
N ALA A 17 5.85 -22.23 15.57
CA ALA A 17 4.55 -22.89 15.54
C ALA A 17 4.59 -24.24 16.27
N GLN A 18 5.64 -25.03 16.08
CA GLN A 18 5.81 -26.30 16.79
C GLN A 18 5.91 -26.10 18.30
N LYS A 19 6.70 -25.14 18.78
CA LYS A 19 6.80 -24.85 20.22
C LYS A 19 5.46 -24.43 20.84
N ILE A 20 4.65 -23.69 20.10
CA ILE A 20 3.30 -23.30 20.53
C ILE A 20 2.40 -24.54 20.60
N GLN A 21 2.45 -25.42 19.59
CA GLN A 21 1.72 -26.68 19.57
C GLN A 21 2.12 -27.59 20.74
N ASP A 22 3.41 -27.70 21.04
CA ASP A 22 3.92 -28.53 22.14
C ASP A 22 3.42 -28.05 23.52
N VAL A 23 3.17 -26.74 23.67
CA VAL A 23 2.68 -26.14 24.93
C VAL A 23 1.16 -26.20 25.03
N LEU A 24 0.44 -25.89 23.94
CA LEU A 24 -1.02 -25.77 23.94
C LEU A 24 -1.73 -27.10 23.62
N GLY A 25 -1.01 -28.07 23.04
CA GLY A 25 -1.57 -29.36 22.66
C GLY A 25 -2.75 -29.23 21.70
N ASP A 26 -3.79 -30.03 21.92
CA ASP A 26 -4.98 -30.08 21.06
C ASP A 26 -5.82 -28.79 21.09
N GLU A 27 -5.57 -27.89 22.04
CA GLU A 27 -6.23 -26.57 22.10
C GLU A 27 -5.60 -25.55 21.14
N ALA A 28 -4.44 -25.85 20.57
CA ALA A 28 -3.80 -24.98 19.60
C ALA A 28 -4.64 -24.87 18.32
N PHE A 29 -4.97 -23.65 17.92
CA PHE A 29 -5.65 -23.44 16.64
C PHE A 29 -4.75 -23.86 15.47
N THR A 30 -5.27 -24.70 14.59
CA THR A 30 -4.59 -25.11 13.37
C THR A 30 -4.93 -24.13 12.23
N GLY A 31 -3.95 -23.34 11.82
CA GLY A 31 -4.09 -22.39 10.72
C GLY A 31 -3.31 -21.10 10.96
N ASP A 32 -3.50 -20.11 10.09
CA ASP A 32 -2.93 -18.78 10.28
C ASP A 32 -3.91 -17.85 11.01
N ALA A 33 -3.43 -16.65 11.35
CA ALA A 33 -4.24 -15.64 12.04
C ALA A 33 -5.49 -15.25 11.23
N HIS A 34 -5.42 -15.26 9.90
CA HIS A 34 -6.57 -14.92 9.07
C HIS A 34 -7.65 -16.02 9.17
N ALA A 35 -7.28 -17.29 9.03
CA ALA A 35 -8.17 -18.43 9.20
C ALA A 35 -8.84 -18.44 10.59
N PHE A 36 -8.09 -18.07 11.64
CA PHE A 36 -8.63 -17.94 13.00
C PHE A 36 -9.72 -16.86 13.09
N LEU A 37 -9.44 -15.66 12.59
CA LEU A 37 -10.41 -14.55 12.60
C LEU A 37 -11.66 -14.89 11.77
N VAL A 38 -11.49 -15.57 10.64
CA VAL A 38 -12.60 -16.04 9.80
C VAL A 38 -13.48 -17.05 10.54
N ALA A 39 -12.87 -17.99 11.26
CA ALA A 39 -13.61 -18.96 12.07
C ALA A 39 -14.45 -18.25 13.15
N ILE A 40 -13.89 -17.22 13.80
CA ILE A 40 -14.59 -16.46 14.82
C ILE A 40 -15.79 -15.69 14.25
N TYR A 41 -15.59 -14.85 13.22
CA TYR A 41 -16.70 -13.98 12.78
C TYR A 41 -17.82 -14.73 12.06
N LYS A 42 -17.51 -15.89 11.46
CA LYS A 42 -18.50 -16.76 10.79
C LYS A 42 -19.28 -17.63 11.76
N ASP A 43 -18.79 -17.89 12.97
CA ASP A 43 -19.50 -18.68 13.98
C ASP A 43 -20.66 -17.86 14.60
N PRO A 44 -21.93 -18.20 14.33
CA PRO A 44 -23.07 -17.44 14.83
C PRO A 44 -23.31 -17.63 16.34
N THR A 45 -22.65 -18.61 16.97
CA THR A 45 -22.79 -18.87 18.41
C THR A 45 -21.93 -17.94 19.27
N ARG A 46 -21.02 -17.18 18.64
CA ARG A 46 -20.18 -16.19 19.30
C ARG A 46 -20.89 -14.86 19.48
N ASP A 47 -20.46 -14.12 20.50
CA ASP A 47 -20.94 -12.78 20.77
C ASP A 47 -20.74 -11.86 19.55
N MET A 48 -21.72 -10.99 19.29
CA MET A 48 -21.73 -10.13 18.11
C MET A 48 -20.56 -9.15 18.09
N GLU A 49 -20.16 -8.60 19.24
CA GLU A 49 -19.04 -7.64 19.33
C GLU A 49 -17.74 -8.34 18.94
N LEU A 50 -17.50 -9.55 19.47
CA LEU A 50 -16.35 -10.37 19.12
C LEU A 50 -16.29 -10.68 17.61
N ARG A 51 -17.45 -10.99 17.01
CA ARG A 51 -17.54 -11.25 15.57
C ARG A 51 -17.22 -10.01 14.74
N ILE A 52 -17.72 -8.85 15.15
CA ILE A 52 -17.44 -7.57 14.47
C ILE A 52 -15.95 -7.25 14.52
N ASP A 53 -15.29 -7.43 15.66
CA ASP A 53 -13.87 -7.11 15.81
C ASP A 53 -12.98 -8.07 15.01
N ALA A 54 -13.31 -9.36 15.00
CA ALA A 54 -12.62 -10.32 14.13
C ALA A 54 -12.80 -9.97 12.64
N ALA A 55 -14.00 -9.58 12.21
CA ALA A 55 -14.27 -9.18 10.84
C ALA A 55 -13.49 -7.91 10.43
N LYS A 56 -13.42 -6.88 11.29
CA LYS A 56 -12.62 -5.66 11.04
C LYS A 56 -11.14 -5.97 10.83
N ALA A 57 -10.60 -6.91 11.60
CA ALA A 57 -9.20 -7.32 11.46
C ALA A 57 -8.96 -8.13 10.17
N ALA A 58 -9.90 -9.00 9.80
CA ALA A 58 -9.78 -9.88 8.63
C ALA A 58 -10.01 -9.14 7.29
N VAL A 59 -10.89 -8.14 7.25
CA VAL A 59 -11.40 -7.55 5.99
C VAL A 59 -10.31 -7.03 5.05
N ARG A 60 -9.18 -6.54 5.58
CA ARG A 60 -8.07 -6.00 4.78
C ARG A 60 -7.30 -7.07 3.98
N PHE A 61 -7.39 -8.34 4.41
CA PHE A 61 -6.77 -9.47 3.72
C PHE A 61 -7.71 -10.13 2.71
N GLU A 62 -9.03 -9.98 2.90
CA GLU A 62 -10.05 -10.49 1.98
C GLU A 62 -10.37 -9.51 0.85
N LYS A 63 -10.32 -8.21 1.14
CA LYS A 63 -10.68 -7.14 0.21
C LYS A 63 -9.58 -6.09 0.15
N PRO A 64 -9.22 -5.60 -1.05
CA PRO A 64 -8.34 -4.45 -1.19
C PRO A 64 -8.90 -3.28 -0.38
N ALA A 65 -8.07 -2.73 0.50
CA ALA A 65 -8.41 -1.48 1.15
C ALA A 65 -8.47 -0.36 0.10
N LEU A 66 -9.46 0.52 0.21
CA LEU A 66 -9.47 1.76 -0.56
C LEU A 66 -8.21 2.54 -0.20
N ALA A 67 -7.32 2.70 -1.18
CA ALA A 67 -6.16 3.56 -1.04
C ALA A 67 -6.58 5.00 -1.33
N SER A 68 -6.29 5.91 -0.39
CA SER A 68 -6.34 7.34 -0.69
C SER A 68 -5.18 7.66 -1.61
N SER A 69 -5.46 8.04 -2.86
CA SER A 69 -4.45 8.53 -3.79
C SER A 69 -4.53 10.06 -3.84
N THR A 70 -3.48 10.73 -3.38
CA THR A 70 -3.32 12.16 -3.56
C THR A 70 -2.66 12.43 -4.91
N VAL A 71 -3.30 13.24 -5.75
CA VAL A 71 -2.69 13.72 -7.00
C VAL A 71 -2.11 15.10 -6.73
N GLU A 72 -0.78 15.20 -6.69
CA GLU A 72 -0.09 16.49 -6.68
C GLU A 72 0.06 16.97 -8.12
N VAL A 73 -0.70 18.02 -8.49
CA VAL A 73 -0.45 18.75 -9.74
C VAL A 73 0.75 19.66 -9.49
N ARG A 74 1.93 19.24 -9.95
CA ARG A 74 3.09 20.12 -9.99
C ARG A 74 2.98 20.98 -11.23
N ASP A 75 2.80 22.28 -11.04
CA ASP A 75 3.01 23.24 -12.12
C ASP A 75 4.52 23.33 -12.40
N PRO A 76 5.00 22.83 -13.55
CA PRO A 76 6.42 22.87 -13.87
C PRO A 76 6.94 24.31 -14.03
N LEU A 77 6.05 25.27 -14.27
CA LEU A 77 6.38 26.68 -14.50
C LEU A 77 6.50 27.47 -13.19
N ALA A 78 5.87 27.00 -12.11
CA ALA A 78 5.79 27.73 -10.84
C ALA A 78 7.15 27.96 -10.16
N ASN A 79 8.18 27.16 -10.51
CA ASN A 79 9.54 27.29 -9.96
C ASN A 79 10.55 27.80 -10.99
N MET A 80 10.10 28.22 -12.18
CA MET A 80 11.01 28.76 -13.19
C MET A 80 11.31 30.22 -12.90
N THR A 81 12.55 30.63 -13.14
CA THR A 81 12.91 32.05 -13.10
C THR A 81 12.36 32.77 -14.34
N ASP A 82 12.23 34.09 -14.26
CA ASP A 82 11.77 34.92 -15.39
C ASP A 82 12.62 34.68 -16.65
N ASP A 83 13.94 34.51 -16.48
CA ASP A 83 14.86 34.20 -17.57
C ASP A 83 14.57 32.84 -18.22
N GLN A 84 14.22 31.84 -17.42
CA GLN A 84 13.87 30.50 -17.91
C GLN A 84 12.53 30.49 -18.64
N LEU A 85 11.55 31.25 -18.14
CA LEU A 85 10.26 31.45 -18.80
C LEU A 85 10.42 32.15 -20.16
N LEU A 86 11.29 33.17 -20.23
CA LEU A 86 11.57 33.89 -21.46
C LEU A 86 12.22 32.99 -22.53
N VAL A 87 13.12 32.09 -22.12
CA VAL A 87 13.71 31.09 -23.03
C VAL A 87 12.65 30.12 -23.55
N LEU A 88 11.77 29.61 -22.68
CA LEU A 88 10.67 28.75 -23.11
C LEU A 88 9.72 29.45 -24.09
N GLN A 89 9.36 30.71 -23.83
CA GLN A 89 8.51 31.49 -24.72
C GLN A 89 9.14 31.65 -26.11
N ARG A 90 10.45 31.89 -26.17
CA ARG A 90 11.17 31.99 -27.45
C ARG A 90 11.20 30.66 -28.20
N ILE A 91 11.38 29.55 -27.50
CA ILE A 91 11.35 28.21 -28.10
C ILE A 91 9.95 27.90 -28.63
N ALA A 92 8.90 28.23 -27.87
CA ALA A 92 7.51 28.04 -28.27
C ALA A 92 7.14 28.90 -29.50
N ALA A 93 7.49 30.18 -29.49
CA ALA A 93 7.30 31.11 -30.60
C ALA A 93 7.98 30.65 -31.90
N ALA A 94 9.21 30.15 -31.79
CA ALA A 94 9.95 29.58 -32.92
C ALA A 94 9.31 28.29 -33.46
N ALA A 95 8.64 27.50 -32.60
CA ALA A 95 7.95 26.28 -32.99
C ALA A 95 6.57 26.54 -33.61
N THR A 96 5.89 27.63 -33.25
CA THR A 96 4.56 28.00 -33.76
C THR A 96 4.59 29.02 -34.91
N GLY A 97 5.74 29.67 -35.16
CA GLY A 97 5.89 30.68 -36.20
C GLY A 97 5.30 32.05 -35.85
N GLU A 98 4.92 32.29 -34.59
CA GLU A 98 4.49 33.61 -34.11
C GLU A 98 5.69 34.42 -33.63
N ASP A 99 5.84 35.65 -34.15
CA ASP A 99 6.93 36.56 -33.76
C ASP A 99 6.54 37.31 -32.47
N LEU A 100 7.36 37.19 -31.41
CA LEU A 100 7.10 37.81 -30.11
C LEU A 100 7.17 39.35 -30.19
N PRO A 101 6.27 40.10 -29.51
CA PRO A 101 6.33 41.55 -29.51
C PRO A 101 7.64 42.02 -28.89
N ARG A 102 8.42 42.79 -29.66
CA ARG A 102 9.67 43.38 -29.19
C ARG A 102 9.34 44.41 -28.12
N GLY A 103 9.71 44.13 -26.88
CA GLY A 103 9.55 45.03 -25.75
C GLY A 103 10.11 46.40 -26.05
N SER A 104 9.25 47.42 -25.92
CA SER A 104 9.60 48.84 -26.00
C SER A 104 10.63 49.18 -24.93
N LYS A 105 11.67 49.93 -25.30
CA LYS A 105 12.62 50.55 -24.37
C LYS A 105 11.93 51.52 -23.42
#